data_AF-A0A957T923-F1
#
_entry.id   AF-A0A957T923-F1
#
_cell.length_a   1.000
_cell.length_b   1.000
_cell.length_c   1.000
_cell.angle_alpha   90.00
_cell.angle_beta   90.00
_cell.angle_gamma   90.00
#
_symmetry.space_group_name_H-M   'P 1'
#
loop_
_entity.id
_entity.type
_entity.pdbx_description
1 polymer ?
#
loop_
_entity_poly.entity_id
_entity_poly.type
_entity_poly.pdbx_seq_one_letter_code
_entity_poly.pdbx_strand_id
1 'polypeptide(L)'
;CFKVVAKRRARSEIGRLGALRAVMVVALLLVLPLVVHDIHRAAVAYYAQRDGAEARAEEIYHSLFVAVDLSQIDARWNPRWQNTLEQSLRPALYELSPRARAWLAAKLMLTGVGEVDWDESSLPEWEAYTEGRVRDLIKTHDWQGALALLAERQERSVGSRLYFLETTILRQQKRLQEARRCAYEGVYSLKQAGDDIRLLDLLRQVIAIDIELGNFQSADIAVAQARDLLAEQPTPNRLIALELDVFALAIARGNAEKEERIEALRAGILHQFFEVSDSELLTHPQLVRNVLNEFAGENNDVLRRCLNLLLLGDPTPEQRAQLARVMHLWDLAISQTLEQPPGLLLREATQTEDVDFETGWSIYMRDTRASILSRSIDRLLSKFGEIESKISISTGGGAFISGDVVVEGGDFVGRDQIGIEVAEGDKGANIAGDVISDILSYEEGGEIH
;
A
#
# COMPACT_ATOMS: atom_id res chain seq x y z
N CYS A 1 -26.33 -19.71 -31.40
CA CYS A 1 -25.41 -19.36 -32.52
C CYS A 1 -25.79 -18.07 -33.27
N PHE A 2 -27.05 -17.86 -33.69
CA PHE A 2 -27.45 -16.68 -34.49
C PHE A 2 -27.21 -15.31 -33.84
N LYS A 3 -27.44 -15.15 -32.52
CA LYS A 3 -27.17 -13.88 -31.80
C LYS A 3 -25.68 -13.49 -31.76
N VAL A 4 -24.77 -14.47 -31.79
CA VAL A 4 -23.31 -14.23 -31.74
C VAL A 4 -22.77 -13.82 -33.12
N VAL A 5 -23.33 -14.38 -34.19
CA VAL A 5 -22.97 -14.05 -35.58
C VAL A 5 -23.47 -12.65 -35.96
N ALA A 6 -24.70 -12.27 -35.55
CA ALA A 6 -25.23 -10.93 -35.77
C ALA A 6 -24.41 -9.84 -35.04
N LYS A 7 -24.00 -10.10 -33.79
CA LYS A 7 -23.16 -9.19 -33.00
C LYS A 7 -21.74 -9.03 -33.58
N ARG A 8 -21.20 -10.08 -34.22
CA ARG A 8 -19.92 -10.03 -34.95
C ARG A 8 -20.03 -9.29 -36.29
N ARG A 9 -21.14 -9.43 -37.03
CA ARG A 9 -21.39 -8.68 -38.28
C ARG A 9 -21.56 -7.18 -38.04
N ALA A 10 -22.36 -6.79 -37.05
CA ALA A 10 -22.53 -5.39 -36.65
C ALA A 10 -21.20 -4.76 -36.21
N ARG A 11 -20.37 -5.49 -35.43
CA ARG A 11 -19.00 -5.04 -35.09
C ARG A 11 -18.11 -4.84 -36.32
N SER A 12 -18.23 -5.70 -37.34
CA SER A 12 -17.42 -5.59 -38.57
C SER A 12 -17.88 -4.44 -39.49
N GLU A 13 -19.17 -4.10 -39.50
CA GLU A 13 -19.71 -2.98 -40.26
C GLU A 13 -19.45 -1.63 -39.58
N ILE A 14 -19.57 -1.54 -38.25
CA ILE A 14 -19.22 -0.34 -37.48
C ILE A 14 -17.72 -0.03 -37.64
N GLY A 15 -16.85 -1.04 -37.59
CA GLY A 15 -15.41 -0.87 -37.86
C GLY A 15 -15.11 -0.43 -39.31
N ARG A 16 -15.87 -0.92 -40.30
CA ARG A 16 -15.73 -0.49 -41.71
C ARG A 16 -16.25 0.92 -41.95
N LEU A 17 -17.35 1.31 -41.31
CA LEU A 17 -17.91 2.66 -41.38
C LEU A 17 -16.98 3.68 -40.71
N GLY A 18 -16.38 3.34 -39.57
CA GLY A 18 -15.35 4.15 -38.93
C GLY A 18 -14.11 4.36 -39.81
N ALA A 19 -13.62 3.30 -40.48
CA ALA A 19 -12.48 3.42 -41.39
C ALA A 19 -12.78 4.26 -42.64
N LEU A 20 -13.99 4.15 -43.22
CA LEU A 20 -14.42 4.98 -44.34
C LEU A 20 -14.62 6.45 -43.93
N ARG A 21 -15.20 6.66 -42.73
CA ARG A 21 -15.38 7.98 -42.13
C ARG A 21 -14.03 8.67 -41.93
N ALA A 22 -13.05 8.00 -41.33
CA ALA A 22 -11.72 8.55 -41.09
C ALA A 22 -11.06 9.07 -42.38
N VAL A 23 -11.09 8.26 -43.45
CA VAL A 23 -10.51 8.64 -44.75
C VAL A 23 -11.26 9.81 -45.37
N MET A 24 -12.60 9.79 -45.34
CA MET A 24 -13.42 10.83 -45.96
C MET A 24 -13.39 12.16 -45.18
N VAL A 25 -13.43 12.12 -43.85
CA VAL A 25 -13.40 13.32 -43.00
C VAL A 25 -12.04 14.01 -43.10
N VAL A 26 -10.94 13.26 -43.05
CA VAL A 26 -9.59 13.82 -43.22
C VAL A 26 -9.44 14.45 -44.61
N ALA A 27 -9.92 13.79 -45.67
CA ALA A 27 -9.89 14.36 -47.03
C ALA A 27 -10.77 15.62 -47.17
N LEU A 28 -11.95 15.65 -46.54
CA LEU A 28 -12.85 16.81 -46.56
C LEU A 28 -12.32 17.98 -45.74
N LEU A 29 -11.64 17.73 -44.62
CA LEU A 29 -10.99 18.77 -43.81
C LEU A 29 -9.90 19.51 -44.59
N LEU A 30 -9.18 18.83 -45.49
CA LEU A 30 -8.16 19.44 -46.33
C LEU A 30 -8.74 20.35 -47.43
N VAL A 31 -9.96 20.06 -47.90
CA VAL A 31 -10.55 20.76 -49.06
C VAL A 31 -11.62 21.79 -48.65
N LEU A 32 -12.41 21.50 -47.62
CA LEU A 32 -13.57 22.31 -47.19
C LEU A 32 -13.69 22.38 -45.65
N PRO A 33 -12.71 22.97 -44.95
CA PRO A 33 -12.67 22.96 -43.48
C PRO A 33 -13.89 23.64 -42.82
N LEU A 34 -14.37 24.76 -43.40
CA LEU A 34 -15.53 25.49 -42.85
C LEU A 34 -16.83 24.69 -42.94
N VAL A 35 -17.05 23.97 -44.05
CA VAL A 35 -18.25 23.15 -44.25
C VAL A 35 -18.25 21.96 -43.28
N VAL A 36 -17.10 21.31 -43.11
CA VAL A 36 -16.95 20.22 -42.15
C VAL A 36 -17.22 20.71 -40.73
N HIS A 37 -16.65 21.85 -40.36
CA HIS A 37 -16.88 22.47 -39.06
C HIS A 37 -18.38 22.76 -38.79
N ASP A 38 -19.11 23.31 -39.78
CA ASP A 38 -20.54 23.56 -39.65
C ASP A 38 -21.37 22.27 -39.53
N ILE A 39 -20.97 21.19 -40.21
CA ILE A 39 -21.58 19.86 -40.07
C ILE A 39 -21.41 19.36 -38.64
N HIS A 40 -20.19 19.42 -38.07
CA HIS A 40 -19.97 18.98 -36.69
C HIS A 40 -20.78 19.84 -35.71
N ARG A 41 -20.84 21.16 -35.89
CA ARG A 41 -21.66 22.06 -35.05
C ARG A 41 -23.15 21.70 -35.12
N ALA A 42 -23.68 21.46 -36.31
CA ALA A 42 -25.07 21.05 -36.50
C ALA A 42 -25.35 19.68 -35.85
N ALA A 43 -24.41 18.74 -35.96
CA ALA A 43 -24.51 17.43 -35.34
C ALA A 43 -24.50 17.50 -33.81
N VAL A 44 -23.66 18.34 -33.20
CA VAL A 44 -23.69 18.58 -31.75
C VAL A 44 -25.08 19.06 -31.31
N ALA A 45 -25.64 20.08 -31.98
CA ALA A 45 -26.98 20.59 -31.67
C ALA A 45 -28.07 19.52 -31.82
N TYR A 46 -27.95 18.66 -32.83
CA TYR A 46 -28.88 17.57 -33.09
C TYR A 46 -28.83 16.46 -32.02
N TYR A 47 -27.63 16.05 -31.60
CA TYR A 47 -27.48 14.97 -30.62
C TYR A 47 -27.65 15.44 -29.17
N ALA A 48 -27.36 16.71 -28.86
CA ALA A 48 -27.48 17.26 -27.51
C ALA A 48 -28.90 17.19 -26.92
N GLN A 49 -29.93 17.13 -27.77
CA GLN A 49 -31.35 17.03 -27.40
C GLN A 49 -31.85 15.59 -27.27
N ARG A 50 -31.00 14.59 -27.51
CA ARG A 50 -31.38 13.17 -27.50
C ARG A 50 -30.78 12.45 -26.30
N ASP A 51 -31.55 11.51 -25.79
CA ASP A 51 -31.14 10.63 -24.72
C ASP A 51 -30.56 9.32 -25.25
N GLY A 52 -29.71 8.70 -24.43
CA GLY A 52 -29.12 7.40 -24.70
C GLY A 52 -27.62 7.45 -25.00
N ALA A 53 -26.97 6.30 -24.78
CA ALA A 53 -25.52 6.18 -24.85
C ALA A 53 -24.96 6.42 -26.28
N GLU A 54 -25.69 6.02 -27.32
CA GLU A 54 -25.26 6.20 -28.72
C GLU A 54 -25.33 7.66 -29.15
N ALA A 55 -26.45 8.34 -28.86
CA ALA A 55 -26.58 9.78 -29.10
C ALA A 55 -25.51 10.57 -28.33
N ARG A 56 -25.20 10.13 -27.10
CA ARG A 56 -24.12 10.74 -26.31
C ARG A 56 -22.75 10.55 -26.93
N ALA A 57 -22.45 9.37 -27.45
CA ALA A 57 -21.17 9.10 -28.11
C ALA A 57 -21.01 10.01 -29.35
N GLU A 58 -22.04 10.14 -30.18
CA GLU A 58 -21.98 11.02 -31.35
C GLU A 58 -21.87 12.50 -30.96
N GLU A 59 -22.61 12.95 -29.94
CA GLU A 59 -22.46 14.32 -29.41
C GLU A 59 -21.02 14.60 -28.99
N ILE A 60 -20.40 13.71 -28.21
CA ILE A 60 -19.02 13.84 -27.75
C ILE A 60 -18.06 13.83 -28.94
N TYR A 61 -18.22 12.88 -29.88
CA TYR A 61 -17.40 12.82 -31.10
C TYR A 61 -17.42 14.14 -31.85
N HIS A 62 -18.61 14.67 -32.17
CA HIS A 62 -18.70 15.91 -32.93
C HIS A 62 -18.20 17.12 -32.13
N SER A 63 -18.40 17.14 -30.82
CA SER A 63 -17.90 18.21 -29.94
C SER A 63 -16.37 18.30 -29.93
N LEU A 64 -15.68 17.15 -29.99
CA LEU A 64 -14.22 17.08 -30.06
C LEU A 64 -13.65 17.69 -31.35
N PHE A 65 -14.41 17.72 -32.46
CA PHE A 65 -14.01 18.36 -33.71
C PHE A 65 -14.26 19.87 -33.77
N VAL A 66 -15.26 20.36 -33.04
CA VAL A 66 -15.62 21.80 -33.02
C VAL A 66 -14.70 22.59 -32.07
N ALA A 67 -13.77 21.91 -31.39
CA ALA A 67 -12.82 22.51 -30.44
C ALA A 67 -13.53 23.29 -29.32
N VAL A 68 -14.62 22.72 -28.81
CA VAL A 68 -15.30 23.22 -27.60
C VAL A 68 -14.36 23.04 -26.40
N ASP A 69 -14.48 23.95 -25.43
CA ASP A 69 -13.92 23.78 -24.10
C ASP A 69 -14.18 22.34 -23.59
N LEU A 70 -13.09 21.59 -23.39
CA LEU A 70 -13.14 20.17 -23.03
C LEU A 70 -13.84 19.94 -21.69
N SER A 71 -13.92 20.95 -20.82
CA SER A 71 -14.69 20.88 -19.58
C SER A 71 -16.19 20.69 -19.84
N GLN A 72 -16.72 21.28 -20.92
CA GLN A 72 -18.12 21.13 -21.31
C GLN A 72 -18.38 19.72 -21.86
N ILE A 73 -17.42 19.15 -22.59
CA ILE A 73 -17.51 17.76 -23.05
C ILE A 73 -17.47 16.82 -21.83
N ASP A 74 -16.64 17.13 -20.84
CA ASP A 74 -16.53 16.31 -19.64
C ASP A 74 -17.82 16.28 -18.82
N ALA A 75 -18.52 17.42 -18.70
CA ALA A 75 -19.83 17.49 -18.04
C ALA A 75 -20.90 16.61 -18.73
N ARG A 76 -20.68 16.23 -20.00
CA ARG A 76 -21.56 15.35 -20.77
C ARG A 76 -21.13 13.88 -20.68
N TRP A 77 -19.94 13.58 -20.15
CA TRP A 77 -19.47 12.22 -19.94
C TRP A 77 -20.24 11.55 -18.79
N ASN A 78 -20.88 10.41 -19.07
CA ASN A 78 -21.62 9.66 -18.05
C ASN A 78 -20.96 8.30 -17.82
N PRO A 79 -20.43 8.02 -16.61
CA PRO A 79 -19.81 6.73 -16.29
C PRO A 79 -20.72 5.52 -16.52
N ARG A 80 -22.05 5.68 -16.44
CA ARG A 80 -23.01 4.59 -16.74
C ARG A 80 -22.95 4.11 -18.18
N TRP A 81 -22.42 4.92 -19.09
CA TRP A 81 -22.31 4.60 -20.52
C TRP A 81 -20.89 4.26 -20.97
N GLN A 82 -19.94 4.12 -20.04
CA GLN A 82 -18.52 3.92 -20.32
C GLN A 82 -18.26 2.90 -21.44
N ASN A 83 -18.87 1.71 -21.35
CA ASN A 83 -18.67 0.64 -22.32
C ASN A 83 -19.12 0.99 -23.75
N THR A 84 -20.20 1.76 -23.88
CA THR A 84 -20.72 2.19 -25.18
C THR A 84 -19.90 3.35 -25.71
N LEU A 85 -19.57 4.32 -24.85
CA LEU A 85 -18.71 5.45 -25.21
C LEU A 85 -17.34 4.97 -25.69
N GLU A 86 -16.72 4.02 -25.00
CA GLU A 86 -15.44 3.42 -25.41
C GLU A 86 -15.55 2.74 -26.77
N GLN A 87 -16.57 1.90 -26.99
CA GLN A 87 -16.73 1.18 -28.25
C GLN A 87 -16.94 2.11 -29.45
N SER A 88 -17.69 3.20 -29.26
CA SER A 88 -18.01 4.14 -30.32
C SER A 88 -16.91 5.16 -30.58
N LEU A 89 -16.21 5.63 -29.53
CA LEU A 89 -15.24 6.72 -29.65
C LEU A 89 -13.81 6.23 -29.92
N ARG A 90 -13.45 5.00 -29.53
CA ARG A 90 -12.09 4.48 -29.75
C ARG A 90 -11.62 4.53 -31.21
N PRO A 91 -12.43 4.20 -32.22
CA PRO A 91 -12.01 4.34 -33.63
C PRO A 91 -11.71 5.78 -34.04
N ALA A 92 -12.34 6.78 -33.39
CA ALA A 92 -12.22 8.19 -33.75
C ALA A 92 -10.88 8.82 -33.33
N LEU A 93 -10.07 8.16 -32.48
CA LEU A 93 -8.80 8.71 -31.98
C LEU A 93 -7.88 9.22 -33.10
N TYR A 94 -7.80 8.47 -34.20
CA TYR A 94 -6.94 8.78 -35.34
C TYR A 94 -7.47 9.94 -36.20
N GLU A 95 -8.73 10.32 -36.02
CA GLU A 95 -9.38 11.42 -36.76
C GLU A 95 -9.25 12.76 -36.02
N LEU A 96 -8.94 12.73 -34.72
CA LEU A 96 -8.95 13.90 -33.84
C LEU A 96 -7.64 14.70 -33.91
N SER A 97 -7.75 16.00 -33.58
CA SER A 97 -6.58 16.86 -33.31
C SER A 97 -5.78 16.33 -32.11
N PRO A 98 -4.47 16.66 -31.99
CA PRO A 98 -3.63 16.13 -30.90
C PRO A 98 -4.24 16.33 -29.51
N ARG A 99 -4.71 17.54 -29.20
CA ARG A 99 -5.35 17.86 -27.92
C ARG A 99 -6.63 17.05 -27.65
N ALA A 100 -7.54 16.96 -28.62
CA ALA A 100 -8.77 16.18 -28.46
C ALA A 100 -8.50 14.68 -28.37
N ARG A 101 -7.47 14.20 -29.08
CA ARG A 101 -6.99 12.83 -29.02
C ARG A 101 -6.40 12.49 -27.65
N ALA A 102 -5.59 13.38 -27.07
CA ALA A 102 -5.04 13.23 -25.73
C ALA A 102 -6.14 13.16 -24.67
N TRP A 103 -7.10 14.08 -24.71
CA TRP A 103 -8.28 14.06 -23.82
C TRP A 103 -9.04 12.74 -23.93
N LEU A 104 -9.35 12.29 -25.15
CA LEU A 104 -10.10 11.05 -25.35
C LEU A 104 -9.31 9.82 -24.91
N ALA A 105 -8.00 9.77 -25.21
CA ALA A 105 -7.13 8.68 -24.78
C ALA A 105 -7.07 8.57 -23.26
N ALA A 106 -6.96 9.71 -22.55
CA ALA A 106 -7.00 9.78 -21.10
C ALA A 106 -8.34 9.29 -20.53
N LYS A 107 -9.48 9.74 -21.10
CA LYS A 107 -10.83 9.31 -20.67
C LYS A 107 -11.10 7.83 -20.89
N LEU A 108 -10.51 7.25 -21.93
CA LEU A 108 -10.62 5.83 -22.23
C LEU A 108 -9.55 4.98 -21.51
N MET A 109 -8.66 5.60 -20.73
CA MET A 109 -7.54 4.92 -20.04
C MET A 109 -6.70 4.07 -21.01
N LEU A 110 -6.52 4.53 -22.25
CA LEU A 110 -5.80 3.77 -23.26
C LEU A 110 -4.30 3.93 -23.06
N THR A 111 -3.64 2.80 -22.84
CA THR A 111 -2.20 2.73 -22.66
C THR A 111 -1.53 2.34 -24.00
N GLY A 112 -0.47 3.06 -24.40
CA GLY A 112 0.32 2.73 -25.60
C GLY A 112 -0.28 3.14 -26.95
N VAL A 113 -1.15 4.15 -27.01
CA VAL A 113 -1.54 4.77 -28.29
C VAL A 113 -0.34 5.60 -28.78
N GLY A 114 0.53 4.99 -29.60
CA GLY A 114 1.82 5.55 -30.04
C GLY A 114 1.79 6.82 -30.88
N GLU A 115 0.64 7.50 -30.98
CA GLU A 115 0.45 8.73 -31.77
C GLU A 115 -0.19 9.87 -30.94
N VAL A 116 -0.21 9.77 -29.62
CA VAL A 116 -0.63 10.88 -28.75
C VAL A 116 0.62 11.62 -28.30
N ASP A 117 0.79 12.84 -28.81
CA ASP A 117 1.77 13.77 -28.27
C ASP A 117 1.22 14.33 -26.94
N TRP A 118 1.74 13.81 -25.84
CA TRP A 118 1.32 14.21 -24.50
C TRP A 118 1.92 15.56 -24.08
N ASP A 119 2.92 16.08 -24.79
CA ASP A 119 3.51 17.39 -24.51
C ASP A 119 2.50 18.52 -24.79
N GLU A 120 1.57 18.31 -25.72
CA GLU A 120 0.49 19.27 -26.04
C GLU A 120 -0.77 19.09 -25.17
N SER A 121 -0.79 18.09 -24.28
CA SER A 121 -1.97 17.81 -23.43
C SER A 121 -2.04 18.73 -22.21
N SER A 122 -3.26 19.02 -21.74
CA SER A 122 -3.42 19.78 -20.51
C SER A 122 -2.92 18.96 -19.31
N LEU A 123 -2.48 19.64 -18.26
CA LEU A 123 -1.94 18.97 -17.07
C LEU A 123 -2.89 17.91 -16.48
N PRO A 124 -4.21 18.15 -16.31
CA PRO A 124 -5.13 17.12 -15.78
C PRO A 124 -5.29 15.89 -16.70
N GLU A 125 -5.23 16.07 -18.02
CA GLU A 125 -5.34 14.96 -18.98
C GLU A 125 -4.08 14.08 -18.93
N TRP A 126 -2.91 14.73 -18.90
CA TRP A 126 -1.63 14.04 -18.70
C TRP A 126 -1.62 13.26 -17.39
N GLU A 127 -2.04 13.88 -16.27
CA GLU A 127 -2.06 13.21 -14.97
C GLU A 127 -3.00 11.99 -14.95
N ALA A 128 -4.17 12.06 -15.59
CA ALA A 128 -5.10 10.93 -15.67
C ALA A 128 -4.52 9.76 -16.48
N TYR A 129 -3.86 10.05 -17.60
CA TYR A 129 -3.15 9.04 -18.40
C TYR A 129 -1.99 8.42 -17.60
N THR A 130 -1.15 9.28 -17.02
CA THR A 130 0.02 8.88 -16.23
C THR A 130 -0.38 8.05 -15.03
N GLU A 131 -1.48 8.41 -14.33
CA GLU A 131 -2.00 7.62 -13.20
C GLU A 131 -2.27 6.17 -13.62
N GLY A 132 -2.98 5.97 -14.75
CA GLY A 132 -3.29 4.63 -15.27
C GLY A 132 -2.04 3.83 -15.62
N ARG A 133 -1.09 4.46 -16.33
CA ARG A 133 0.19 3.83 -16.71
C ARG A 133 1.06 3.47 -15.51
N VAL A 134 1.18 4.38 -14.56
CA VAL A 134 1.95 4.17 -13.33
C VAL A 134 1.35 3.01 -12.52
N ARG A 135 0.03 2.92 -12.42
CA ARG A 135 -0.63 1.78 -11.76
C ARG A 135 -0.31 0.44 -12.43
N ASP A 136 -0.24 0.41 -13.77
CA ASP A 136 0.13 -0.81 -14.48
C ASP A 136 1.60 -1.19 -14.26
N LEU A 137 2.50 -0.21 -14.25
CA LEU A 137 3.92 -0.42 -13.94
C LEU A 137 4.14 -0.90 -12.51
N ILE A 138 3.37 -0.37 -11.54
CA ILE A 138 3.36 -0.85 -10.14
C ILE A 138 2.97 -2.34 -10.07
N LYS A 139 1.94 -2.77 -10.81
CA LYS A 139 1.53 -4.19 -10.82
C LYS A 139 2.63 -5.10 -11.36
N THR A 140 3.38 -4.65 -12.36
CA THR A 140 4.51 -5.39 -12.93
C THR A 140 5.83 -5.19 -12.17
N HIS A 141 5.81 -4.46 -11.05
CA HIS A 141 6.98 -4.13 -10.23
C HIS A 141 8.09 -3.38 -11.01
N ASP A 142 7.71 -2.66 -12.08
CA ASP A 142 8.64 -1.80 -12.84
C ASP A 142 8.69 -0.42 -12.19
N TRP A 143 9.38 -0.36 -11.07
CA TRP A 143 9.47 0.84 -10.24
C TRP A 143 10.26 1.96 -10.93
N GLN A 144 11.34 1.62 -11.65
CA GLN A 144 12.14 2.61 -12.37
C GLN A 144 11.35 3.21 -13.54
N GLY A 145 10.64 2.39 -14.33
CA GLY A 145 9.78 2.87 -15.40
C GLY A 145 8.68 3.79 -14.89
N ALA A 146 8.09 3.46 -13.74
CA ALA A 146 7.06 4.30 -13.12
C ALA A 146 7.59 5.68 -12.69
N LEU A 147 8.77 5.73 -12.06
CA LEU A 147 9.39 7.00 -11.67
C LEU A 147 9.85 7.81 -12.87
N ALA A 148 10.38 7.16 -13.92
CA ALA A 148 10.77 7.85 -15.15
C ALA A 148 9.56 8.54 -15.79
N LEU A 149 8.42 7.85 -15.86
CA LEU A 149 7.17 8.40 -16.39
C LEU A 149 6.64 9.57 -15.53
N LEU A 150 6.69 9.45 -14.20
CA LEU A 150 6.31 10.54 -13.28
C LEU A 150 7.24 11.76 -13.38
N ALA A 151 8.50 11.54 -13.79
CA ALA A 151 9.51 12.58 -13.92
C ALA A 151 9.42 13.37 -15.24
N GLU A 152 8.69 12.88 -16.24
CA GLU A 152 8.49 13.57 -17.53
C GLU A 152 7.94 14.98 -17.35
N ARG A 153 7.07 15.19 -16.34
CA ARG A 153 6.61 16.50 -15.91
C ARG A 153 6.65 16.62 -14.40
N GLN A 154 7.09 17.76 -13.89
CA GLN A 154 7.16 18.03 -12.44
C GLN A 154 5.96 18.81 -11.92
N GLU A 155 5.22 19.51 -12.79
CA GLU A 155 4.00 20.20 -12.39
C GLU A 155 2.94 19.19 -11.91
N ARG A 156 2.10 19.59 -10.96
CA ARG A 156 0.99 18.81 -10.42
C ARG A 156 -0.24 19.67 -10.26
N SER A 157 -1.43 19.12 -10.53
CA SER A 157 -2.68 19.80 -10.19
C SER A 157 -2.96 19.72 -8.68
N VAL A 158 -3.82 20.63 -8.19
CA VAL A 158 -4.28 20.59 -6.80
C VAL A 158 -5.09 19.30 -6.57
N GLY A 159 -4.70 18.51 -5.56
CA GLY A 159 -5.28 17.21 -5.27
C GLY A 159 -4.86 16.07 -6.22
N SER A 160 -3.77 16.26 -6.97
CA SER A 160 -3.26 15.25 -7.90
C SER A 160 -3.01 13.89 -7.23
N ARG A 161 -3.51 12.82 -7.85
CA ARG A 161 -3.34 11.45 -7.34
C ARG A 161 -1.92 10.91 -7.54
N LEU A 162 -1.11 11.58 -8.36
CA LEU A 162 0.27 11.19 -8.61
C LEU A 162 1.14 11.26 -7.36
N TYR A 163 0.87 12.18 -6.42
CA TYR A 163 1.58 12.24 -5.14
C TYR A 163 1.50 10.92 -4.37
N PHE A 164 0.31 10.31 -4.30
CA PHE A 164 0.10 9.04 -3.63
C PHE A 164 0.88 7.90 -4.32
N LEU A 165 0.85 7.84 -5.66
CA LEU A 165 1.54 6.80 -6.42
C LEU A 165 3.05 6.94 -6.33
N GLU A 166 3.56 8.16 -6.50
CA GLU A 166 4.99 8.48 -6.39
C GLU A 166 5.53 8.14 -4.99
N THR A 167 4.81 8.55 -3.94
CA THR A 167 5.11 8.17 -2.55
C THR A 167 5.18 6.65 -2.38
N THR A 168 4.20 5.93 -2.94
CA THR A 168 4.15 4.45 -2.87
C THR A 168 5.40 3.84 -3.49
N ILE A 169 5.79 4.29 -4.70
CA ILE A 169 6.93 3.74 -5.43
C ILE A 169 8.24 4.06 -4.70
N LEU A 170 8.41 5.30 -4.24
CA LEU A 170 9.60 5.73 -3.49
C LEU A 170 9.78 4.94 -2.20
N ARG A 171 8.68 4.69 -1.46
CA ARG A 171 8.70 3.86 -0.26
C ARG A 171 9.09 2.42 -0.56
N GLN A 172 8.57 1.82 -1.65
CA GLN A 172 8.94 0.46 -2.06
C GLN A 172 10.43 0.35 -2.45
N GLN A 173 11.00 1.42 -3.04
CA GLN A 173 12.44 1.50 -3.32
C GLN A 173 13.31 1.86 -2.09
N LYS A 174 12.73 1.96 -0.88
CA LYS A 174 13.41 2.38 0.35
C LYS A 174 14.04 3.79 0.27
N ARG A 175 13.54 4.63 -0.64
CA ARG A 175 13.92 6.05 -0.77
C ARG A 175 13.04 6.89 0.17
N LEU A 176 13.12 6.59 1.46
CA LEU A 176 12.15 7.04 2.47
C LEU A 176 12.08 8.57 2.62
N GLN A 177 13.21 9.27 2.56
CA GLN A 177 13.23 10.74 2.66
C GLN A 177 12.53 11.42 1.47
N GLU A 178 12.71 10.89 0.27
CA GLU A 178 12.04 11.40 -0.92
C GLU A 178 10.55 11.08 -0.90
N ALA A 179 10.19 9.87 -0.47
CA ALA A 179 8.80 9.47 -0.26
C ALA A 179 8.11 10.40 0.73
N ARG A 180 8.78 10.72 1.85
CA ARG A 180 8.29 11.64 2.87
C ARG A 180 8.00 13.02 2.28
N ARG A 181 8.96 13.63 1.56
CA ARG A 181 8.77 14.94 0.93
C ARG A 181 7.56 14.94 -0.01
N CYS A 182 7.50 13.96 -0.92
CA CYS A 182 6.39 13.81 -1.87
C CYS A 182 5.03 13.66 -1.16
N ALA A 183 4.98 12.87 -0.08
CA ALA A 183 3.76 12.65 0.69
C ALA A 183 3.27 13.93 1.37
N TYR A 184 4.15 14.73 1.97
CA TYR A 184 3.76 15.99 2.62
C TYR A 184 3.31 17.05 1.61
N GLU A 185 3.93 17.13 0.44
CA GLU A 185 3.45 17.97 -0.67
C GLU A 185 2.04 17.55 -1.10
N GLY A 186 1.81 16.23 -1.23
CA GLY A 186 0.49 15.69 -1.53
C GLY A 186 -0.55 15.98 -0.45
N VAL A 187 -0.18 15.90 0.83
CA VAL A 187 -1.07 16.24 1.96
C VAL A 187 -1.48 17.71 1.89
N TYR A 188 -0.53 18.61 1.64
CA TYR A 188 -0.83 20.04 1.47
C TYR A 188 -1.77 20.27 0.27
N SER A 189 -1.49 19.62 -0.85
CA SER A 189 -2.30 19.72 -2.08
C SER A 189 -3.73 19.18 -1.88
N LEU A 190 -3.91 18.06 -1.18
CA LEU A 190 -5.22 17.47 -0.89
C LEU A 190 -6.03 18.30 0.12
N LYS A 191 -5.38 18.92 1.11
CA LYS A 191 -6.04 19.88 2.02
C LYS A 191 -6.60 21.08 1.26
N GLN A 192 -5.89 21.59 0.25
CA GLN A 192 -6.41 22.65 -0.61
C GLN A 192 -7.59 22.20 -1.48
N ALA A 193 -7.57 20.94 -1.92
CA ALA A 193 -8.66 20.36 -2.71
C ALA A 193 -9.92 20.06 -1.87
N GLY A 194 -9.79 19.87 -0.56
CA GLY A 194 -10.89 19.43 0.32
C GLY A 194 -11.31 17.98 0.07
N ASP A 195 -10.40 17.10 -0.37
CA ASP A 195 -10.67 15.68 -0.57
C ASP A 195 -10.20 14.85 0.63
N ASP A 196 -11.04 14.82 1.67
CA ASP A 196 -10.74 14.19 2.96
C ASP A 196 -10.51 12.67 2.85
N ILE A 197 -11.19 12.01 1.90
CA ILE A 197 -11.06 10.56 1.69
C ILE A 197 -9.65 10.25 1.18
N ARG A 198 -9.20 10.96 0.14
CA ARG A 198 -7.84 10.77 -0.39
C ARG A 198 -6.77 11.28 0.57
N LEU A 199 -7.08 12.32 1.34
CA LEU A 199 -6.20 12.83 2.38
C LEU A 199 -5.95 11.76 3.45
N LEU A 200 -7.00 11.07 3.92
CA LEU A 200 -6.87 9.96 4.86
C LEU A 200 -5.97 8.83 4.30
N ASP A 201 -6.17 8.45 3.04
CA ASP A 201 -5.33 7.44 2.38
C ASP A 201 -3.85 7.86 2.32
N LEU A 202 -3.55 9.13 2.03
CA LEU A 202 -2.18 9.61 1.99
C LEU A 202 -1.56 9.76 3.38
N LEU A 203 -2.33 10.18 4.39
CA LEU A 203 -1.87 10.23 5.78
C LEU A 203 -1.43 8.87 6.29
N ARG A 204 -2.13 7.79 5.93
CA ARG A 204 -1.71 6.41 6.26
C ARG A 204 -0.32 6.09 5.71
N GLN A 205 0.04 6.59 4.53
CA GLN A 205 1.41 6.46 4.01
C GLN A 205 2.42 7.32 4.77
N VAL A 206 2.07 8.57 5.09
CA VAL A 206 2.92 9.47 5.89
C VAL A 206 3.27 8.84 7.22
N ILE A 207 2.27 8.32 7.95
CA ILE A 207 2.47 7.66 9.25
C ILE A 207 3.45 6.49 9.11
N ALA A 208 3.24 5.62 8.13
CA ALA A 208 4.10 4.47 7.92
C ALA A 208 5.54 4.88 7.55
N ILE A 209 5.72 5.93 6.73
CA ILE A 209 7.04 6.46 6.35
C ILE A 209 7.75 7.08 7.56
N ASP A 210 7.03 7.86 8.37
CA ASP A 210 7.60 8.50 9.55
C ASP A 210 7.98 7.48 10.62
N ILE A 211 7.19 6.42 10.82
CA ILE A 211 7.57 5.30 11.69
C ILE A 211 8.84 4.62 11.16
N GLU A 212 8.92 4.31 9.85
CA GLU A 212 10.12 3.70 9.24
C GLU A 212 11.37 4.59 9.34
N LEU A 213 11.21 5.91 9.45
CA LEU A 213 12.29 6.88 9.63
C LEU A 213 12.60 7.19 11.11
N GLY A 214 11.85 6.66 12.07
CA GLY A 214 11.97 6.99 13.50
C GLY A 214 11.42 8.38 13.88
N ASN A 215 10.66 9.03 12.99
CA ASN A 215 10.07 10.35 13.22
C ASN A 215 8.74 10.25 13.99
N PHE A 216 8.76 9.61 15.16
CA PHE A 216 7.55 9.24 15.90
C PHE A 216 6.64 10.42 16.27
N GLN A 217 7.19 11.60 16.59
CA GLN A 217 6.40 12.80 16.85
C GLN A 217 5.59 13.27 15.63
N SER A 218 6.19 13.21 14.43
CA SER A 218 5.49 13.58 13.19
C SER A 218 4.41 12.55 12.84
N ALA A 219 4.72 11.26 13.06
CA ALA A 219 3.76 10.18 12.88
C ALA A 219 2.56 10.33 13.82
N ASP A 220 2.76 10.71 15.08
CA ASP A 220 1.67 10.88 16.06
C ASP A 220 0.70 12.00 15.65
N ILE A 221 1.24 13.14 15.19
CA ILE A 221 0.43 14.24 14.64
C ILE A 221 -0.40 13.76 13.44
N ALA A 222 0.21 12.98 12.54
CA ALA A 222 -0.48 12.43 11.37
C ALA A 222 -1.55 11.40 11.77
N VAL A 223 -1.32 10.57 12.80
CA VAL A 223 -2.32 9.65 13.36
C VAL A 223 -3.50 10.42 13.94
N ALA A 224 -3.26 11.47 14.73
CA ALA A 224 -4.33 12.31 15.28
C ALA A 224 -5.19 12.90 14.17
N GLN A 225 -4.56 13.48 13.14
CA GLN A 225 -5.27 14.05 12.00
C GLN A 225 -6.07 12.98 11.22
N ALA A 226 -5.51 11.78 11.04
CA ALA A 226 -6.20 10.68 10.37
C ALA A 226 -7.41 10.19 11.16
N ARG A 227 -7.32 10.16 12.50
CA ARG A 227 -8.46 9.80 13.37
C ARG A 227 -9.60 10.82 13.29
N ASP A 228 -9.28 12.11 13.26
CA ASP A 228 -10.29 13.17 13.12
C ASP A 228 -11.07 13.00 11.80
N LEU A 229 -10.36 12.82 10.68
CA LEU A 229 -10.98 12.60 9.37
C LEU A 229 -11.80 11.30 9.32
N LEU A 230 -11.37 10.25 10.03
CA LEU A 230 -12.11 9.00 10.11
C LEU A 230 -13.39 9.14 10.94
N ALA A 231 -13.35 9.92 12.03
CA ALA A 231 -14.49 10.16 12.92
C ALA A 231 -15.58 11.01 12.25
N GLU A 232 -15.21 11.88 11.31
CA GLU A 232 -16.16 12.68 10.51
C GLU A 232 -16.92 11.86 9.46
N GLN A 233 -16.50 10.63 9.18
CA GLN A 233 -17.20 9.76 8.22
C GLN A 233 -18.52 9.23 8.81
N PRO A 234 -19.60 9.14 8.03
CA PRO A 234 -20.89 8.63 8.50
C PRO A 234 -20.82 7.20 9.06
N THR A 235 -19.93 6.38 8.52
CA THR A 235 -19.65 5.02 8.96
C THR A 235 -18.14 4.83 9.00
N PRO A 236 -17.49 5.08 10.15
CA PRO A 236 -16.05 4.94 10.30
C PRO A 236 -15.61 3.53 9.94
N ASN A 237 -14.63 3.42 9.04
CA ASN A 237 -14.09 2.15 8.62
C ASN A 237 -13.25 1.52 9.75
N ARG A 238 -13.77 0.45 10.36
CA ARG A 238 -13.13 -0.26 11.48
C ARG A 238 -11.75 -0.80 11.15
N LEU A 239 -11.53 -1.22 9.91
CA LEU A 239 -10.21 -1.71 9.48
C LEU A 239 -9.16 -0.59 9.48
N ILE A 240 -9.55 0.62 9.08
CA ILE A 240 -8.68 1.79 9.14
C ILE A 240 -8.44 2.20 10.60
N ALA A 241 -9.47 2.17 11.45
CA ALA A 241 -9.31 2.44 12.88
C ALA A 241 -8.28 1.50 13.53
N LEU A 242 -8.40 0.20 13.26
CA LEU A 242 -7.47 -0.82 13.74
C LEU A 242 -6.04 -0.56 13.27
N GLU A 243 -5.86 -0.19 12.00
CA GLU A 243 -4.55 0.16 11.45
C GLU A 243 -3.94 1.38 12.14
N LEU A 244 -4.72 2.44 12.37
CA LEU A 244 -4.27 3.63 13.08
C LEU A 244 -3.88 3.32 14.53
N ASP A 245 -4.58 2.40 15.20
CA ASP A 245 -4.24 1.97 16.56
C ASP A 245 -2.95 1.14 16.59
N VAL A 246 -2.73 0.28 15.60
CA VAL A 246 -1.45 -0.42 15.43
C VAL A 246 -0.30 0.55 15.16
N PHE A 247 -0.51 1.61 14.38
CA PHE A 247 0.49 2.67 14.22
C PHE A 247 0.74 3.43 15.52
N ALA A 248 -0.31 3.79 16.26
CA ALA A 248 -0.18 4.47 17.54
C ALA A 248 0.62 3.65 18.56
N LEU A 249 0.45 2.32 18.56
CA LEU A 249 1.24 1.43 19.41
C LEU A 249 2.72 1.43 19.02
N ALA A 250 3.02 1.37 17.71
CA ALA A 250 4.40 1.44 17.23
C ALA A 250 5.07 2.78 17.61
N ILE A 251 4.33 3.88 17.52
CA ILE A 251 4.79 5.23 17.92
C ILE A 251 5.03 5.29 19.44
N ALA A 252 4.10 4.79 20.26
CA ALA A 252 4.24 4.80 21.72
C ALA A 252 5.48 4.01 22.18
N ARG A 253 5.74 2.85 21.55
CA ARG A 253 6.97 2.08 21.77
C ARG A 253 8.22 2.86 21.34
N GLY A 254 8.19 3.48 20.16
CA GLY A 254 9.30 4.27 19.63
C GLY A 254 9.64 5.51 20.47
N ASN A 255 8.64 6.12 21.10
CA ASN A 255 8.81 7.26 22.01
C ASN A 255 9.17 6.84 23.45
N ALA A 256 9.30 5.53 23.74
CA ALA A 256 9.45 5.01 25.09
C ALA A 256 8.39 5.56 26.07
N GLU A 257 7.12 5.60 25.62
CA GLU A 257 6.02 6.01 26.47
C GLU A 257 5.80 5.04 27.64
N LYS A 258 5.04 5.49 28.64
CA LYS A 258 4.74 4.68 29.83
C LYS A 258 4.00 3.39 29.45
N GLU A 259 4.35 2.30 30.12
CA GLU A 259 3.75 0.97 29.91
C GLU A 259 2.22 0.98 30.00
N GLU A 260 1.65 1.79 30.91
CA GLU A 260 0.19 1.96 31.04
C GLU A 260 -0.48 2.39 29.73
N ARG A 261 0.18 3.27 28.96
CA ARG A 261 -0.32 3.75 27.67
C ARG A 261 -0.19 2.68 26.58
N ILE A 262 0.92 1.94 26.58
CA ILE A 262 1.15 0.81 25.69
C ILE A 262 0.06 -0.25 25.91
N GLU A 263 -0.17 -0.65 27.15
CA GLU A 263 -1.21 -1.63 27.52
C GLU A 263 -2.63 -1.16 27.17
N ALA A 264 -2.93 0.13 27.37
CA ALA A 264 -4.23 0.68 26.94
C ALA A 264 -4.44 0.59 25.42
N LEU A 265 -3.41 0.85 24.62
CA LEU A 265 -3.46 0.70 23.16
C LEU A 265 -3.59 -0.76 22.76
N ARG A 266 -2.83 -1.66 23.39
CA ARG A 266 -2.89 -3.11 23.16
C ARG A 266 -4.29 -3.66 23.41
N ALA A 267 -4.91 -3.28 24.53
CA ALA A 267 -6.29 -3.67 24.86
C ALA A 267 -7.30 -3.17 23.81
N GLY A 268 -7.14 -1.93 23.33
CA GLY A 268 -7.97 -1.36 22.27
C GLY A 268 -7.85 -2.12 20.94
N ILE A 269 -6.62 -2.44 20.53
CA ILE A 269 -6.34 -3.21 19.31
C ILE A 269 -6.99 -4.60 19.39
N LEU A 270 -6.85 -5.30 20.52
CA LEU A 270 -7.48 -6.61 20.71
C LEU A 270 -8.99 -6.55 20.53
N HIS A 271 -9.65 -5.58 21.18
CA HIS A 271 -11.08 -5.42 21.07
C HIS A 271 -11.51 -5.18 19.61
N GLN A 272 -10.88 -4.22 18.92
CA GLN A 272 -11.21 -3.91 17.53
C GLN A 272 -10.89 -5.05 16.57
N PHE A 273 -9.77 -5.75 16.77
CA PHE A 273 -9.35 -6.85 15.91
C PHE A 273 -10.45 -7.92 15.83
N PHE A 274 -11.07 -8.28 16.95
CA PHE A 274 -12.18 -9.24 17.00
C PHE A 274 -13.51 -8.72 16.40
N GLU A 275 -13.66 -7.40 16.23
CA GLU A 275 -14.83 -6.80 15.57
C GLU A 275 -14.70 -6.70 14.04
N VAL A 276 -13.48 -6.70 13.50
CA VAL A 276 -13.22 -6.66 12.04
C VAL A 276 -13.45 -8.06 11.46
N SER A 277 -14.06 -8.16 10.27
CA SER A 277 -14.32 -9.47 9.65
C SER A 277 -13.06 -10.09 9.03
N ASP A 278 -13.03 -11.42 8.93
CA ASP A 278 -11.93 -12.15 8.28
C ASP A 278 -11.76 -11.74 6.80
N SER A 279 -12.88 -11.50 6.09
CA SER A 279 -12.84 -11.05 4.70
C SER A 279 -12.16 -9.68 4.54
N GLU A 280 -12.33 -8.78 5.50
CA GLU A 280 -11.66 -7.48 5.50
C GLU A 280 -10.17 -7.63 5.83
N LEU A 281 -9.84 -8.42 6.87
CA LEU A 281 -8.45 -8.66 7.27
C LEU A 281 -7.63 -9.34 6.17
N LEU A 282 -8.22 -10.24 5.38
CA LEU A 282 -7.55 -10.87 4.23
C LEU A 282 -7.08 -9.88 3.17
N THR A 283 -7.74 -8.73 3.05
CA THR A 283 -7.32 -7.68 2.11
C THR A 283 -6.10 -6.88 2.63
N HIS A 284 -5.74 -7.01 3.91
CA HIS A 284 -4.63 -6.30 4.55
C HIS A 284 -3.68 -7.25 5.32
N PRO A 285 -2.94 -8.15 4.63
CA PRO A 285 -2.09 -9.14 5.29
C PRO A 285 -1.01 -8.54 6.20
N GLN A 286 -0.52 -7.33 5.89
CA GLN A 286 0.48 -6.67 6.72
C GLN A 286 -0.07 -6.23 8.09
N LEU A 287 -1.34 -5.82 8.15
CA LEU A 287 -2.00 -5.49 9.42
C LEU A 287 -2.14 -6.75 10.29
N VAL A 288 -2.59 -7.85 9.68
CA VAL A 288 -2.69 -9.16 10.36
C VAL A 288 -1.33 -9.60 10.91
N ARG A 289 -0.25 -9.39 10.15
CA ARG A 289 1.13 -9.67 10.58
C ARG A 289 1.57 -8.81 11.76
N ASN A 290 1.23 -7.52 11.77
CA ASN A 290 1.58 -6.63 12.86
C ASN A 290 0.85 -7.04 14.15
N VAL A 291 -0.45 -7.34 14.06
CA VAL A 291 -1.24 -7.87 15.18
C VAL A 291 -0.69 -9.21 15.65
N LEU A 292 -0.35 -10.12 14.73
CA LEU A 292 0.24 -11.40 15.08
C LEU A 292 1.54 -11.23 15.86
N ASN A 293 2.46 -10.37 15.40
CA ASN A 293 3.73 -10.14 16.09
C ASN A 293 3.50 -9.59 17.51
N GLU A 294 2.50 -8.73 17.69
CA GLU A 294 2.23 -8.06 18.96
C GLU A 294 1.58 -8.97 20.01
N PHE A 295 0.75 -9.93 19.59
CA PHE A 295 -0.11 -10.69 20.51
C PHE A 295 0.11 -12.20 20.49
N ALA A 296 0.93 -12.75 19.58
CA ALA A 296 1.12 -14.19 19.47
C ALA A 296 1.64 -14.86 20.75
N GLY A 297 2.43 -14.16 21.56
CA GLY A 297 3.00 -14.68 22.80
C GLY A 297 2.02 -14.75 23.98
N GLU A 298 0.89 -14.04 23.89
CA GLU A 298 -0.02 -13.82 25.03
C GLU A 298 -1.47 -14.22 24.73
N ASN A 299 -1.87 -14.24 23.46
CA ASN A 299 -3.25 -14.49 23.06
C ASN A 299 -3.35 -15.58 21.98
N ASN A 300 -3.67 -16.80 22.42
CA ASN A 300 -3.78 -17.97 21.55
C ASN A 300 -4.93 -17.85 20.52
N ASP A 301 -5.98 -17.09 20.82
CA ASP A 301 -7.08 -16.87 19.87
C ASP A 301 -6.66 -15.93 18.73
N VAL A 302 -5.89 -14.87 19.04
CA VAL A 302 -5.28 -14.01 18.02
C VAL A 302 -4.30 -14.82 17.17
N LEU A 303 -3.42 -15.60 17.81
CA LEU A 303 -2.48 -16.49 17.12
C LEU A 303 -3.21 -17.42 16.16
N ARG A 304 -4.22 -18.17 16.64
CA ARG A 304 -5.03 -19.08 15.83
C ARG A 304 -5.68 -18.37 14.65
N ARG A 305 -6.32 -17.22 14.90
CA ARG A 305 -7.02 -16.47 13.87
C ARG A 305 -6.07 -15.93 12.80
N CYS A 306 -4.97 -15.29 13.21
CA CYS A 306 -3.97 -14.76 12.29
C CYS A 306 -3.29 -15.86 11.47
N LEU A 307 -2.96 -17.01 12.08
CA LEU A 307 -2.40 -18.15 11.35
C LEU A 307 -3.37 -18.69 10.31
N ASN A 308 -4.65 -18.82 10.64
CA ASN A 308 -5.68 -19.19 9.67
C ASN A 308 -5.72 -18.20 8.50
N LEU A 309 -5.73 -16.90 8.78
CA LEU A 309 -5.74 -15.87 7.73
C LEU A 309 -4.50 -15.90 6.84
N LEU A 310 -3.31 -16.11 7.40
CA LEU A 310 -2.05 -16.11 6.66
C LEU A 310 -1.75 -17.43 5.93
N LEU A 311 -2.32 -18.54 6.38
CA LEU A 311 -2.14 -19.87 5.81
C LEU A 311 -3.26 -20.29 4.83
N LEU A 312 -4.19 -19.40 4.50
CA LEU A 312 -5.13 -19.56 3.39
C LEU A 312 -4.39 -19.41 2.04
N GLY A 313 -3.48 -20.34 1.74
CA GLY A 313 -2.65 -20.36 0.54
C GLY A 313 -1.26 -20.98 0.77
N ASP A 314 -0.40 -20.97 -0.25
CA ASP A 314 1.03 -21.27 -0.08
C ASP A 314 1.76 -20.00 0.38
N PRO A 315 2.30 -19.95 1.62
CA PRO A 315 2.96 -18.76 2.13
C PRO A 315 4.29 -18.51 1.39
N THR A 316 4.57 -17.24 1.10
CA THR A 316 5.83 -16.76 0.53
C THR A 316 7.01 -17.05 1.47
N PRO A 317 8.27 -17.05 0.98
CA PRO A 317 9.44 -17.24 1.84
C PRO A 317 9.51 -16.24 3.01
N GLU A 318 9.13 -14.98 2.78
CA GLU A 318 9.07 -13.94 3.81
C GLU A 318 7.99 -14.25 4.86
N GLN A 319 6.82 -14.72 4.43
CA GLN A 319 5.76 -15.16 5.33
C GLN A 319 6.24 -16.34 6.18
N ARG A 320 6.91 -17.32 5.58
CA ARG A 320 7.47 -18.48 6.30
C ARG A 320 8.52 -18.06 7.32
N ALA A 321 9.42 -17.15 6.97
CA ALA A 321 10.43 -16.62 7.89
C ALA A 321 9.79 -15.89 9.07
N GLN A 322 8.71 -15.14 8.84
CA GLN A 322 7.99 -14.45 9.91
C GLN A 322 7.22 -15.42 10.81
N LEU A 323 6.53 -16.39 10.22
CA LEU A 323 5.86 -17.46 10.97
C LEU A 323 6.85 -18.25 11.83
N ALA A 324 8.06 -18.52 11.31
CA ALA A 324 9.11 -19.18 12.09
C ALA A 324 9.48 -18.38 13.36
N ARG A 325 9.64 -17.05 13.24
CA ARG A 325 9.91 -16.18 14.40
C ARG A 325 8.77 -16.22 15.40
N VAL A 326 7.53 -16.09 14.94
CA VAL A 326 6.34 -16.12 15.82
C VAL A 326 6.23 -17.46 16.55
N MET A 327 6.43 -18.57 15.84
CA MET A 327 6.38 -19.90 16.45
C MET A 327 7.53 -20.14 17.43
N HIS A 328 8.73 -19.63 17.15
CA HIS A 328 9.85 -19.68 18.08
C HIS A 328 9.54 -18.94 19.38
N LEU A 329 8.94 -17.74 19.29
CA LEU A 329 8.53 -16.95 20.45
C LEU A 329 7.42 -17.65 21.26
N TRP A 330 6.43 -18.22 20.58
CA TRP A 330 5.38 -19.00 21.24
C TRP A 330 5.94 -20.26 21.91
N ASP A 331 6.87 -20.95 21.27
CA ASP A 331 7.54 -22.13 21.81
C ASP A 331 8.34 -21.79 23.07
N LEU A 332 9.08 -20.67 23.05
CA LEU A 332 9.76 -20.15 24.23
C LEU A 332 8.78 -19.88 25.37
N ALA A 333 7.65 -19.23 25.07
CA ALA A 333 6.65 -18.88 26.06
C ALA A 333 5.98 -20.09 26.72
N ILE A 334 5.58 -21.07 25.92
CA ILE A 334 4.97 -22.30 26.41
C ILE A 334 6.01 -23.17 27.15
N SER A 335 7.23 -23.29 26.61
CA SER A 335 8.31 -24.06 27.25
C SER A 335 8.60 -23.52 28.65
N GLN A 336 8.75 -22.19 28.80
CA GLN A 336 8.98 -21.57 30.10
C GLN A 336 7.79 -21.73 31.05
N THR A 337 6.56 -21.54 30.57
CA THR A 337 5.34 -21.70 31.40
C THR A 337 5.18 -23.12 31.94
N LEU A 338 5.64 -24.12 31.18
CA LEU A 338 5.60 -25.53 31.56
C LEU A 338 6.90 -26.02 32.23
N GLU A 339 7.86 -25.14 32.50
CA GLU A 339 9.18 -25.47 33.05
C GLU A 339 9.91 -26.55 32.24
N GLN A 340 9.77 -26.52 30.91
CA GLN A 340 10.40 -27.42 29.96
C GLN A 340 11.57 -26.73 29.23
N PRO A 341 12.56 -27.50 28.72
CA PRO A 341 13.60 -26.95 27.85
C PRO A 341 13.00 -26.30 26.60
N PRO A 342 13.57 -25.19 26.09
CA PRO A 342 13.12 -24.56 24.86
C PRO A 342 13.01 -25.54 23.69
N GLY A 343 12.06 -25.31 22.79
CA GLY A 343 11.80 -26.17 21.63
C GLY A 343 10.75 -27.24 21.89
N LEU A 344 9.97 -27.16 22.97
CA LEU A 344 8.91 -28.11 23.28
C LEU A 344 7.90 -28.23 22.12
N LEU A 345 7.44 -27.10 21.60
CA LEU A 345 6.47 -27.09 20.51
C LEU A 345 7.10 -27.60 19.21
N LEU A 346 8.36 -27.25 18.94
CA LEU A 346 9.09 -27.73 17.78
C LEU A 346 9.26 -29.25 17.81
N ARG A 347 9.67 -29.82 18.94
CA ARG A 347 9.78 -31.28 19.13
C ARG A 347 8.45 -31.98 18.90
N GLU A 348 7.36 -31.41 19.40
CA GLU A 348 6.02 -31.94 19.15
C GLU A 348 5.63 -31.86 17.66
N ALA A 349 5.97 -30.75 16.98
CA ALA A 349 5.63 -30.52 15.58
C ALA A 349 6.41 -31.41 14.60
N THR A 350 7.69 -31.67 14.90
CA THR A 350 8.59 -32.51 14.08
C THR A 350 8.50 -33.98 14.45
N GLN A 351 8.04 -34.30 15.67
CA GLN A 351 8.11 -35.62 16.28
C GLN A 351 9.56 -36.12 16.45
N THR A 352 10.49 -35.21 16.72
CA THR A 352 11.92 -35.48 16.88
C THR A 352 12.42 -34.86 18.19
N GLU A 353 13.21 -35.59 18.98
CA GLU A 353 13.80 -35.08 20.23
C GLU A 353 15.04 -34.19 19.99
N ASP A 354 15.80 -34.50 18.94
CA ASP A 354 17.00 -33.77 18.54
C ASP A 354 16.65 -32.65 17.55
N VAL A 355 16.31 -31.49 18.09
CA VAL A 355 16.02 -30.28 17.30
C VAL A 355 16.88 -29.12 17.79
N ASP A 356 17.49 -28.42 16.84
CA ASP A 356 18.11 -27.13 17.11
C ASP A 356 17.01 -26.08 17.32
N PHE A 357 16.91 -25.56 18.54
CA PHE A 357 15.89 -24.56 18.89
C PHE A 357 16.09 -23.22 18.17
N GLU A 358 17.35 -22.84 17.88
CA GLU A 358 17.66 -21.55 17.28
C GLU A 358 17.21 -21.49 15.82
N THR A 359 17.48 -22.54 15.05
CA THR A 359 17.18 -22.56 13.61
C THR A 359 16.01 -23.47 13.21
N GLY A 360 15.56 -24.35 14.11
CA GLY A 360 14.67 -25.45 13.77
C GLY A 360 13.29 -25.01 13.29
N TRP A 361 12.71 -23.94 13.86
CA TRP A 361 11.47 -23.36 13.34
C TRP A 361 11.63 -22.80 11.93
N SER A 362 12.77 -22.17 11.62
CA SER A 362 13.07 -21.66 10.27
C SER A 362 13.19 -22.79 9.25
N ILE A 363 13.89 -23.87 9.62
CA ILE A 363 14.03 -25.08 8.79
C ILE A 363 12.66 -25.73 8.58
N TYR A 364 11.91 -25.95 9.66
CA TYR A 364 10.59 -26.57 9.60
C TYR A 364 9.63 -25.77 8.71
N MET A 365 9.60 -24.44 8.86
CA MET A 365 8.74 -23.56 8.06
C MET A 365 9.15 -23.52 6.59
N ARG A 366 10.44 -23.61 6.27
CA ARG A 366 10.93 -23.62 4.89
C ARG A 366 10.60 -24.94 4.19
N ASP A 367 10.82 -26.07 4.87
CA ASP A 367 10.86 -27.38 4.23
C ASP A 367 9.49 -28.10 4.28
N THR A 368 8.55 -27.62 5.09
CA THR A 368 7.22 -28.23 5.26
C THR A 368 6.16 -27.62 4.34
N ARG A 369 5.36 -28.46 3.69
CA ARG A 369 4.23 -28.02 2.84
C ARG A 369 3.16 -27.31 3.67
N ALA A 370 2.47 -26.32 3.10
CA ALA A 370 1.48 -25.49 3.80
C ALA A 370 0.37 -26.30 4.48
N SER A 371 -0.14 -27.36 3.83
CA SER A 371 -1.18 -28.24 4.39
C SER A 371 -0.70 -29.12 5.55
N ILE A 372 0.61 -29.36 5.67
CA ILE A 372 1.19 -30.05 6.82
C ILE A 372 1.39 -29.03 7.94
N LEU A 373 1.93 -27.84 7.62
CA LEU A 373 2.10 -26.75 8.58
C LEU A 373 0.79 -26.39 9.27
N SER A 374 -0.29 -26.17 8.52
CA SER A 374 -1.61 -25.87 9.08
C SER A 374 -2.08 -26.96 10.04
N ARG A 375 -2.00 -28.24 9.66
CA ARG A 375 -2.40 -29.35 10.55
C ARG A 375 -1.52 -29.48 11.79
N SER A 376 -0.22 -29.23 11.67
CA SER A 376 0.69 -29.25 12.82
C SER A 376 0.38 -28.11 13.78
N ILE A 377 0.18 -26.90 13.25
CA ILE A 377 -0.21 -25.72 14.03
C ILE A 377 -1.55 -25.93 14.73
N ASP A 378 -2.56 -26.44 14.03
CA ASP A 378 -3.87 -26.75 14.64
C ASP A 378 -3.75 -27.74 15.79
N ARG A 379 -2.89 -28.76 15.64
CA ARG A 379 -2.61 -29.72 16.70
C ARG A 379 -1.93 -29.07 17.89
N LEU A 380 -0.93 -28.22 17.66
CA LEU A 380 -0.26 -27.48 18.74
C LEU A 380 -1.23 -26.55 19.46
N LEU A 381 -2.07 -25.81 18.73
CA LEU A 381 -3.07 -24.91 19.30
C LEU A 381 -4.16 -25.67 20.05
N SER A 382 -4.49 -26.90 19.62
CA SER A 382 -5.43 -27.76 20.33
C SER A 382 -4.84 -28.31 21.63
N LYS A 383 -3.54 -28.63 21.64
CA LYS A 383 -2.84 -29.23 22.79
C LYS A 383 -2.36 -28.20 23.81
N PHE A 384 -1.87 -27.05 23.35
CA PHE A 384 -1.20 -26.05 24.18
C PHE A 384 -1.91 -24.68 24.19
N GLY A 385 -2.96 -24.49 23.38
CA GLY A 385 -3.62 -23.19 23.26
C GLY A 385 -4.50 -22.79 24.46
N GLU A 386 -4.75 -23.68 25.42
CA GLU A 386 -5.43 -23.34 26.68
C GLU A 386 -4.44 -22.88 27.77
N ILE A 387 -3.13 -22.98 27.51
CA ILE A 387 -2.10 -22.54 28.45
C ILE A 387 -1.95 -21.03 28.30
N GLU A 388 -2.32 -20.29 29.34
CA GLU A 388 -2.01 -18.87 29.47
C GLU A 388 -0.50 -18.70 29.69
N SER A 389 0.22 -18.28 28.66
CA SER A 389 1.61 -17.88 28.77
C SER A 389 1.70 -16.49 29.42
N LYS A 390 2.49 -16.37 30.48
CA LYS A 390 2.69 -15.10 31.20
C LYS A 390 3.78 -14.20 30.61
N ILE A 391 4.31 -14.52 29.43
CA ILE A 391 5.41 -13.76 28.84
C ILE A 391 4.86 -12.65 27.96
N SER A 392 5.10 -11.40 28.36
CA SER A 392 4.99 -10.29 27.42
C SER A 392 6.19 -10.28 26.49
N ILE A 393 5.98 -10.57 25.21
CA ILE A 393 7.07 -10.56 24.23
C ILE A 393 7.03 -9.25 23.47
N SER A 394 7.88 -8.31 23.89
CA SER A 394 8.15 -7.09 23.13
C SER A 394 8.94 -7.46 21.88
N THR A 395 8.26 -7.75 20.78
CA THR A 395 8.93 -7.78 19.48
C THR A 395 9.14 -6.33 19.07
N GLY A 396 10.35 -5.81 19.27
CA GLY A 396 10.77 -4.52 18.69
C GLY A 396 10.41 -4.53 17.20
N GLY A 397 9.32 -3.84 16.87
CA GLY A 397 8.72 -3.91 15.54
C GLY A 397 9.71 -3.38 14.51
N GLY A 398 10.05 -4.23 13.54
CA GLY A 398 10.63 -3.81 12.26
C GLY A 398 11.95 -3.03 12.32
N ALA A 399 13.06 -3.76 12.40
CA ALA A 399 14.36 -3.37 11.85
C ALA A 399 14.78 -1.88 12.00
N PHE A 400 15.04 -1.46 13.23
CA PHE A 400 16.06 -0.47 13.57
C PHE A 400 16.46 -0.71 15.03
N ILE A 401 17.70 -1.17 15.28
CA ILE A 401 18.30 -1.04 16.61
C ILE A 401 18.86 0.38 16.66
N SER A 402 18.02 1.34 17.02
CA SER A 402 18.48 2.59 17.62
C SER A 402 17.77 2.72 18.97
N GLY A 403 18.42 2.21 19.99
CA GLY A 403 17.96 2.27 21.36
C GLY A 403 19.10 1.86 22.27
N ASP A 404 19.19 2.49 23.43
CA ASP A 404 20.19 2.18 24.43
C ASP A 404 20.03 0.71 24.86
N VAL A 405 21.12 -0.05 24.74
CA VAL A 405 21.19 -1.40 25.28
C VAL A 405 21.37 -1.27 26.79
N VAL A 406 20.26 -1.34 27.53
CA VAL A 406 20.33 -1.44 28.99
C VAL A 406 20.56 -2.92 29.35
N VAL A 407 21.76 -3.24 29.82
CA VAL A 407 22.08 -4.55 30.40
C VAL A 407 21.76 -4.48 31.89
N GLU A 408 20.64 -5.06 32.31
CA GLU A 408 20.33 -5.25 33.74
C GLU A 408 20.59 -6.71 34.15
N GLY A 409 21.39 -6.88 35.22
CA GLY A 409 21.65 -8.18 35.84
C GLY A 409 23.07 -8.69 35.63
N GLY A 410 24.00 -8.21 36.46
CA GLY A 410 25.35 -8.76 36.62
C GLY A 410 26.12 -8.01 37.70
N ASP A 411 26.84 -8.73 38.57
CA ASP A 411 27.87 -8.13 39.44
C ASP A 411 29.07 -7.78 38.55
N PHE A 412 29.00 -6.64 37.85
CA PHE A 412 30.10 -6.16 37.02
C PHE A 412 31.17 -5.56 37.93
N VAL A 413 32.25 -6.31 38.20
CA VAL A 413 33.35 -5.86 39.04
C VAL A 413 34.60 -5.72 38.18
N GLY A 414 34.96 -4.47 37.90
CA GLY A 414 36.30 -4.05 37.47
C GLY A 414 36.93 -4.85 36.32
N ARG A 415 36.57 -4.47 35.07
CA ARG A 415 37.14 -4.85 33.75
C ARG A 415 36.30 -5.75 32.85
N ASP A 416 34.99 -5.84 33.07
CA ASP A 416 34.13 -6.46 32.07
C ASP A 416 34.01 -5.56 30.82
N GLN A 417 34.30 -6.12 29.66
CA GLN A 417 34.13 -5.47 28.36
C GLN A 417 32.91 -6.06 27.67
N ILE A 418 31.97 -5.21 27.27
CA ILE A 418 30.86 -5.59 26.40
C ILE A 418 31.34 -5.46 24.96
N GLY A 419 31.59 -6.59 24.30
CA GLY A 419 31.93 -6.63 22.88
C GLY A 419 30.66 -6.73 22.04
N ILE A 420 30.46 -5.78 21.11
CA ILE A 420 29.47 -5.89 20.05
C ILE A 420 30.22 -6.29 18.78
N GLU A 421 30.14 -7.56 18.39
CA GLU A 421 30.68 -8.03 17.10
C GLU A 421 29.62 -7.89 16.01
N VAL A 422 29.96 -7.12 14.95
CA VAL A 422 29.20 -7.08 13.71
C VAL A 422 29.73 -8.21 12.81
N ALA A 423 28.86 -9.10 12.36
CA ALA A 423 29.24 -10.24 11.52
C ALA A 423 30.00 -9.78 10.26
N GLU A 424 31.12 -10.46 9.95
CA GLU A 424 31.94 -10.16 8.77
C GLU A 424 31.10 -10.28 7.48
N GLY A 425 30.83 -9.14 6.85
CA GLY A 425 30.09 -9.05 5.60
C GLY A 425 29.24 -7.78 5.46
N ASP A 426 28.92 -7.12 6.57
CA ASP A 426 28.03 -5.96 6.57
C ASP A 426 28.81 -4.63 6.53
N LYS A 427 29.16 -4.16 5.33
CA LYS A 427 29.86 -2.87 5.11
C LYS A 427 28.94 -1.64 5.25
N GLY A 428 27.75 -1.78 5.84
CA GLY A 428 26.73 -0.72 5.95
C GLY A 428 26.30 -0.33 7.36
N ALA A 429 26.80 -0.98 8.42
CA ALA A 429 26.39 -0.67 9.79
C ALA A 429 27.05 0.63 10.28
N ASN A 430 26.31 1.74 10.21
CA ASN A 430 26.66 2.98 10.92
C ASN A 430 26.19 2.86 12.38
N ILE A 431 27.15 2.76 13.30
CA ILE A 431 26.89 2.95 14.73
C ILE A 431 26.95 4.46 14.99
N ALA A 432 25.79 5.07 15.25
CA ALA A 432 25.70 6.46 15.68
C ALA A 432 25.08 6.51 17.08
N GLY A 433 25.89 6.89 18.07
CA GLY A 433 25.46 7.15 19.44
C GLY A 433 26.61 7.78 20.22
N ASP A 434 26.34 8.93 20.86
CA ASP A 434 27.25 9.53 21.83
C ASP A 434 27.22 8.68 23.11
N VAL A 435 28.39 8.19 23.53
CA VAL A 435 28.54 7.56 24.85
C VAL A 435 28.59 8.69 25.88
N ILE A 436 27.44 9.05 26.46
CA ILE A 436 27.41 9.90 27.65
C ILE A 436 27.70 9.02 28.87
N SER A 437 28.94 9.04 29.34
CA SER A 437 29.33 8.40 30.60
C SER A 437 29.00 9.31 31.78
N ASP A 438 27.74 9.35 32.22
CA ASP A 438 27.41 9.89 33.54
C ASP A 438 27.65 8.82 34.60
N ILE A 439 28.92 8.68 35.00
CA ILE A 439 29.28 7.95 36.22
C ILE A 439 29.11 8.94 37.39
N LEU A 440 28.01 8.82 38.13
CA LEU A 440 27.93 9.37 39.48
C LEU A 440 28.81 8.52 40.40
N SER A 441 30.08 8.90 40.57
CA SER A 441 30.91 8.40 41.67
C SER A 441 31.17 9.51 42.68
N TYR A 442 30.73 9.24 43.91
CA TYR A 442 31.14 9.93 45.13
C TYR A 442 32.52 9.38 45.54
N GLU A 443 33.47 10.30 45.84
CA GLU A 443 34.75 10.22 46.59
C GLU A 443 35.50 8.86 46.69
N GLU A 444 36.82 8.73 46.53
CA GLU A 444 37.91 9.51 47.13
C GLU A 444 39.23 8.98 46.53
N GLY A 445 40.13 9.86 46.05
CA GLY A 445 41.56 9.58 45.87
C GLY A 445 42.00 8.56 44.80
N GLY A 446 42.52 9.05 43.67
CA GLY A 446 43.36 8.25 42.78
C GLY A 446 43.64 8.93 41.44
N GLU A 447 44.92 9.25 41.19
CA GLU A 447 45.41 9.87 39.95
C GLU A 447 45.13 8.99 38.72
N ILE A 448 44.81 9.65 37.60
CA ILE A 448 44.52 9.03 36.30
C ILE A 448 45.79 9.07 35.43
N HIS A 449 46.12 7.94 34.80
CA HIS A 449 47.02 7.84 33.64
C HIS A 449 46.24 7.47 32.38
#